data_AF-A0A2A4SQG5-F1
#
_entry.id   AF-A0A2A4SQG5-F1
#
_cell.length_a   1.000
_cell.length_b   1.000
_cell.length_c   1.000
_cell.angle_alpha   90.00
_cell.angle_beta   90.00
_cell.angle_gamma   90.00
#
_symmetry.space_group_name_H-M   'P 1'
#
loop_
_entity.id
_entity.type
_entity.pdbx_description
1 polymer ?
#
loop_
_entity_poly.entity_id
_entity_poly.type
_entity_poly.pdbx_seq_one_letter_code
_entity_poly.pdbx_strand_id
1 'polypeptide(L)'
;MSANSLENSLKFPIQLYEQKDYYRSISELLRLEFQFPQNSARQQLHLYLLKNYDAIDNFRKVEKTIAEIYSHSPSNPFTPEKRIAAKILTFSLLRQGQEKKAKELWEQLVLRQEDVDFPLASRIPGQVDPEQARSYSAILPGAGLLLSKEYGKASASFLLNGVFLLGIFQSLQNKQLGLAGLLFFFEWGWYSGGQEAAAEAANNYNQQLIETTQKQWTLTNRGR
;
A
#
# COMPACT_ATOMS: atom_id res chain seq x y z
N MET A 1 -18.03 -42.42 10.05
CA MET A 1 -18.85 -41.27 9.62
C MET A 1 -18.13 -40.60 8.45
N SER A 2 -18.75 -40.61 7.28
CA SER A 2 -18.11 -40.43 5.96
C SER A 2 -17.74 -38.98 5.63
N ALA A 3 -16.72 -38.79 4.77
CA ALA A 3 -16.27 -37.52 4.19
C ALA A 3 -17.40 -36.53 3.79
N ASN A 4 -18.56 -37.06 3.41
CA ASN A 4 -19.81 -36.32 3.13
C ASN A 4 -20.31 -35.38 4.25
N SER A 5 -19.93 -35.55 5.53
CA SER A 5 -20.42 -34.69 6.61
C SER A 5 -19.70 -33.34 6.66
N LEU A 6 -18.39 -33.29 6.42
CA LEU A 6 -17.61 -32.03 6.49
C LEU A 6 -17.85 -31.16 5.26
N GLU A 7 -17.88 -31.73 4.05
CA GLU A 7 -18.17 -30.97 2.83
C GLU A 7 -19.55 -30.29 2.88
N ASN A 8 -20.56 -30.99 3.41
CA ASN A 8 -21.86 -30.38 3.64
C ASN A 8 -21.84 -29.34 4.77
N SER A 9 -21.01 -29.54 5.80
CA SER A 9 -20.86 -28.60 6.90
C SER A 9 -20.10 -27.32 6.51
N LEU A 10 -19.26 -27.37 5.46
CA LEU A 10 -18.54 -26.20 4.94
C LEU A 10 -19.44 -25.21 4.18
N LYS A 11 -20.60 -25.64 3.69
CA LYS A 11 -21.53 -24.77 2.94
C LYS A 11 -21.93 -23.52 3.73
N PHE A 12 -22.22 -23.69 5.02
CA PHE A 12 -22.64 -22.59 5.89
C PHE A 12 -21.54 -21.53 6.13
N PRO A 13 -20.33 -21.88 6.59
CA PRO A 13 -19.26 -20.89 6.75
C PRO A 13 -18.82 -20.24 5.43
N ILE A 14 -18.93 -20.96 4.31
CA ILE A 14 -18.66 -20.38 2.98
C ILE A 14 -19.72 -19.31 2.64
N GLN A 15 -20.99 -19.59 2.87
CA GLN A 15 -22.07 -18.62 2.68
C GLN A 15 -21.89 -17.39 3.59
N LEU A 16 -21.46 -17.57 4.84
CA LEU A 16 -21.14 -16.46 5.74
C LEU A 16 -19.99 -15.60 5.19
N TYR A 17 -18.94 -16.21 4.62
CA TYR A 17 -17.85 -15.51 3.95
C TYR A 17 -18.36 -14.68 2.76
N GLU A 18 -19.21 -15.25 1.91
CA GLU A 18 -19.81 -14.57 0.76
C GLU A 18 -20.68 -13.37 1.19
N GLN A 19 -21.37 -13.50 2.33
CA GLN A 19 -22.13 -12.42 2.97
C GLN A 19 -21.25 -11.40 3.71
N LYS A 20 -19.92 -11.56 3.66
CA LYS A 20 -18.92 -10.74 4.36
C LYS A 20 -19.02 -10.80 5.89
N ASP A 21 -19.68 -11.81 6.43
CA ASP A 21 -19.76 -12.09 7.87
C ASP A 21 -18.53 -12.91 8.31
N TYR A 22 -17.36 -12.29 8.20
CA TYR A 22 -16.08 -12.99 8.30
C TYR A 22 -15.82 -13.56 9.70
N TYR A 23 -16.19 -12.84 10.77
CA TYR A 23 -15.97 -13.32 12.13
C TYR A 23 -16.80 -14.56 12.44
N ARG A 24 -18.08 -14.59 12.03
CA ARG A 24 -18.92 -15.77 12.21
C ARG A 24 -18.44 -16.93 11.33
N SER A 25 -18.04 -16.65 10.08
CA SER A 25 -17.42 -17.67 9.22
C SER A 25 -16.19 -18.28 9.88
N ILE A 26 -15.28 -17.47 10.43
CA ILE A 26 -14.09 -17.94 11.16
C ILE A 26 -14.49 -18.83 12.33
N SER A 27 -15.42 -18.40 13.18
CA SER A 27 -15.86 -19.19 14.34
C SER A 27 -16.39 -20.57 13.92
N GLU A 28 -17.19 -20.61 12.87
CA GLU A 28 -17.73 -21.85 12.31
C GLU A 28 -16.65 -22.74 11.71
N LEU A 29 -15.69 -22.19 10.96
CA LEU A 29 -14.56 -22.93 10.40
C LEU A 29 -13.66 -23.51 11.50
N LEU A 30 -13.35 -22.74 12.55
CA LEU A 30 -12.55 -23.22 13.69
C LEU A 30 -13.27 -24.32 14.46
N ARG A 31 -14.60 -24.23 14.60
CA ARG A 31 -15.42 -25.30 15.18
C ARG A 31 -15.31 -26.59 14.37
N LEU A 32 -15.41 -26.49 13.04
CA LEU A 32 -15.28 -27.64 12.14
C LEU A 32 -13.88 -28.24 12.18
N GLU A 33 -12.83 -27.41 12.25
CA GLU A 33 -11.45 -27.89 12.39
C GLU A 33 -11.26 -28.71 13.67
N PHE A 34 -11.84 -28.24 14.78
CA PHE A 34 -11.81 -28.97 16.05
C PHE A 34 -12.59 -30.29 15.99
N GLN A 35 -13.76 -30.32 15.36
CA GLN A 35 -14.60 -31.51 15.25
C GLN A 35 -14.04 -32.56 14.29
N PHE A 36 -13.32 -32.14 13.25
CA PHE A 36 -12.82 -33.01 12.19
C PHE A 36 -11.30 -32.82 11.94
N PRO A 37 -10.43 -33.18 12.91
CA PRO A 37 -9.00 -32.87 12.85
C PRO A 37 -8.23 -33.61 11.73
N GLN A 38 -8.72 -34.76 11.26
CA GLN A 38 -8.06 -35.61 10.25
C GLN A 38 -9.01 -35.93 9.09
N ASN A 39 -9.29 -34.94 8.23
CA ASN A 39 -10.25 -35.07 7.14
C ASN A 39 -9.68 -34.58 5.80
N SER A 40 -10.08 -35.21 4.70
CA SER A 40 -9.71 -34.84 3.32
C SER A 40 -10.13 -33.41 2.95
N ALA A 41 -11.21 -32.87 3.52
CA ALA A 41 -11.64 -31.49 3.24
C ALA A 41 -10.92 -30.40 4.08
N ARG A 42 -9.89 -30.78 4.85
CA ARG A 42 -9.12 -29.84 5.69
C ARG A 42 -8.43 -28.73 4.89
N GLN A 43 -7.96 -29.04 3.68
CA GLN A 43 -7.34 -28.05 2.79
C GLN A 43 -8.32 -26.94 2.39
N GLN A 44 -9.56 -27.30 2.07
CA GLN A 44 -10.60 -26.34 1.73
C GLN A 44 -10.98 -25.47 2.94
N LEU A 45 -11.07 -26.07 4.13
CA LEU A 45 -11.30 -25.34 5.38
C LEU A 45 -10.21 -24.28 5.62
N HIS A 46 -8.93 -24.68 5.55
CA HIS A 46 -7.79 -23.77 5.73
C HIS A 46 -7.75 -22.67 4.68
N LEU A 47 -8.14 -22.97 3.44
CA LEU A 47 -8.25 -21.96 2.39
C LEU A 47 -9.29 -20.90 2.73
N TYR A 48 -10.46 -21.27 3.27
CA TYR A 48 -11.47 -20.30 3.67
C TYR A 48 -11.10 -19.56 4.97
N LEU A 49 -10.39 -20.18 5.91
CA LEU A 49 -9.80 -19.46 7.05
C LEU A 49 -8.82 -18.40 6.56
N LEU A 50 -7.95 -18.76 5.62
CA LEU A 50 -6.98 -17.84 5.02
C LEU A 50 -7.67 -16.66 4.33
N LYS A 51 -8.69 -16.94 3.50
CA LYS A 51 -9.50 -15.90 2.84
C LYS A 51 -10.20 -14.96 3.83
N ASN A 52 -10.74 -15.51 4.92
CA ASN A 52 -11.37 -14.72 5.98
C ASN A 52 -10.34 -13.84 6.71
N TYR A 53 -9.20 -14.41 7.11
CA TYR A 53 -8.14 -13.65 7.78
C TYR A 53 -7.54 -12.56 6.89
N ASP A 54 -7.40 -12.80 5.59
CA ASP A 54 -7.01 -11.78 4.61
C ASP A 54 -8.04 -10.66 4.51
N ALA A 55 -9.34 -11.00 4.53
CA ALA A 55 -10.44 -10.04 4.41
C ALA A 55 -10.57 -9.10 5.62
N ILE A 56 -10.12 -9.52 6.80
CA ILE A 56 -10.09 -8.70 8.02
C ILE A 56 -8.69 -8.16 8.34
N ASP A 57 -7.75 -8.23 7.39
CA ASP A 57 -6.36 -7.79 7.52
C ASP A 57 -5.60 -8.36 8.74
N ASN A 58 -5.93 -9.59 9.15
CA ASN A 58 -5.22 -10.28 10.22
C ASN A 58 -3.97 -10.99 9.68
N PHE A 59 -2.95 -10.20 9.35
CA PHE A 59 -1.71 -10.65 8.71
C PHE A 59 -1.00 -11.78 9.46
N ARG A 60 -0.98 -11.72 10.79
CA ARG A 60 -0.37 -12.77 11.64
C ARG A 60 -1.06 -14.11 11.46
N LYS A 61 -2.39 -14.12 11.40
CA LYS A 61 -3.17 -15.35 11.18
C LYS A 61 -3.04 -15.84 9.74
N VAL A 62 -2.99 -14.93 8.76
CA VAL A 62 -2.68 -15.25 7.36
C VAL A 62 -1.37 -16.03 7.24
N GLU A 63 -0.28 -15.49 7.77
CA GLU A 63 1.05 -16.13 7.73
C GLU A 63 1.05 -17.50 8.43
N LYS A 64 0.42 -17.60 9.60
CA LYS A 64 0.30 -18.86 10.33
C LYS A 64 -0.46 -19.92 9.54
N THR A 65 -1.63 -19.58 8.99
CA THR A 65 -2.47 -20.52 8.22
C THR A 65 -1.77 -20.95 6.93
N ILE A 66 -0.97 -20.08 6.31
CA ILE A 66 -0.14 -20.46 5.17
C ILE A 66 0.95 -21.46 5.58
N ALA A 67 1.65 -21.24 6.68
CA ALA A 67 2.64 -22.20 7.17
C ALA A 67 2.01 -23.59 7.43
N GLU A 68 0.76 -23.63 7.92
CA GLU A 68 -0.01 -24.87 8.11
C GLU A 68 -0.35 -25.55 6.77
N ILE A 69 -0.80 -24.78 5.75
CA ILE A 69 -1.08 -25.29 4.40
C ILE A 69 0.18 -25.90 3.75
N TYR A 70 1.34 -25.27 3.92
CA TYR A 70 2.58 -25.73 3.30
C TYR A 70 3.22 -26.92 4.03
N SER A 71 3.06 -27.03 5.34
CA SER A 71 3.62 -28.13 6.15
C SER A 71 2.87 -29.46 6.03
N HIS A 72 1.56 -29.44 5.77
CA HIS A 72 0.71 -30.64 5.74
C HIS A 72 0.29 -31.10 4.34
N SER A 73 0.73 -30.40 3.29
CA SER A 73 0.36 -30.71 1.90
C SER A 73 1.42 -31.57 1.20
N PRO A 74 1.05 -32.34 0.15
CA PRO A 74 2.00 -33.13 -0.63
C PRO A 74 3.19 -32.29 -1.14
N SER A 75 4.31 -32.95 -1.41
CA SER A 75 5.59 -32.34 -1.80
C SER A 75 5.50 -31.42 -3.03
N ASN A 76 4.45 -31.54 -3.85
CA ASN A 76 4.20 -30.65 -4.98
C ASN A 76 3.81 -29.23 -4.49
N PRO A 77 4.61 -28.17 -4.79
CA PRO A 77 4.30 -26.80 -4.40
C PRO A 77 3.23 -26.13 -5.27
N PHE A 78 2.83 -26.74 -6.40
CA PHE A 78 1.95 -26.12 -7.41
C PHE A 78 0.48 -26.58 -7.34
N THR A 79 -0.02 -26.98 -6.18
CA THR A 79 -1.46 -27.27 -6.04
C THR A 79 -2.28 -25.97 -6.13
N PRO A 80 -3.52 -26.00 -6.64
CA PRO A 80 -4.38 -24.81 -6.72
C PRO A 80 -4.52 -24.07 -5.39
N GLU A 81 -4.57 -24.79 -4.27
CA GLU A 81 -4.69 -24.23 -2.92
C GLU A 81 -3.44 -23.47 -2.51
N LYS A 82 -2.25 -24.06 -2.73
CA LYS A 82 -0.96 -23.40 -2.44
C LYS A 82 -0.77 -22.15 -3.29
N ARG A 83 -1.25 -22.17 -4.54
CA ARG A 83 -1.24 -21.00 -5.44
C ARG A 83 -2.14 -19.89 -4.92
N ILE A 84 -3.38 -20.19 -4.54
CA ILE A 84 -4.28 -19.18 -3.94
C ILE A 84 -3.67 -18.64 -2.64
N ALA A 85 -3.09 -19.53 -1.82
CA ALA A 85 -2.42 -19.14 -0.59
C ALA A 85 -1.20 -18.23 -0.84
N ALA A 86 -0.40 -18.53 -1.87
CA ALA A 86 0.71 -17.71 -2.31
C ALA A 86 0.25 -16.33 -2.77
N LYS A 87 -0.81 -16.24 -3.60
CA LYS A 87 -1.40 -14.95 -4.01
C LYS A 87 -1.84 -14.12 -2.80
N ILE A 88 -2.59 -14.73 -1.87
CA ILE A 88 -3.05 -14.05 -0.65
C ILE A 88 -1.85 -13.55 0.16
N LEU A 89 -0.82 -14.36 0.33
CA LEU A 89 0.39 -13.95 1.04
C LEU A 89 1.11 -12.80 0.33
N THR A 90 1.27 -12.87 -0.99
CA THR A 90 1.86 -11.80 -1.79
C THR A 90 1.10 -10.49 -1.57
N PHE A 91 -0.23 -10.52 -1.64
CA PHE A 91 -1.06 -9.33 -1.43
C PHE A 91 -0.98 -8.82 0.00
N SER A 92 -0.93 -9.72 1.00
CA SER A 92 -0.71 -9.38 2.40
C SER A 92 0.64 -8.70 2.61
N LEU A 93 1.72 -9.24 2.03
CA LEU A 93 3.07 -8.69 2.12
C LEU A 93 3.16 -7.30 1.47
N LEU A 94 2.48 -7.08 0.33
CA LEU A 94 2.37 -5.76 -0.29
C LEU A 94 1.68 -4.75 0.64
N ARG A 95 0.57 -5.12 1.29
CA ARG A 95 -0.12 -4.25 2.26
C ARG A 95 0.73 -3.92 3.49
N GLN A 96 1.73 -4.75 3.79
CA GLN A 96 2.70 -4.52 4.87
C GLN A 96 3.97 -3.76 4.41
N GLY A 97 4.04 -3.33 3.14
CA GLY A 97 5.23 -2.68 2.57
C GLY A 97 6.41 -3.64 2.34
N GLN A 98 6.23 -4.96 2.51
CA GLN A 98 7.27 -5.97 2.34
C GLN A 98 7.42 -6.37 0.85
N GLU A 99 7.60 -5.38 -0.03
CA GLU A 99 7.57 -5.56 -1.49
C GLU A 99 8.57 -6.61 -1.99
N LYS A 100 9.81 -6.59 -1.49
CA LYS A 100 10.84 -7.55 -1.90
C LYS A 100 10.40 -9.00 -1.68
N LYS A 101 9.88 -9.31 -0.48
CA LYS A 101 9.38 -10.65 -0.16
C LYS A 101 8.14 -11.01 -0.99
N ALA A 102 7.24 -10.04 -1.19
CA ALA A 102 6.05 -10.22 -2.00
C ALA A 102 6.40 -10.60 -3.45
N LYS A 103 7.41 -9.91 -4.02
CA LYS A 103 7.92 -10.15 -5.37
C LYS A 103 8.60 -11.51 -5.48
N GLU A 104 9.51 -11.83 -4.55
CA GLU A 104 10.19 -13.13 -4.52
C GLU A 104 9.17 -14.28 -4.49
N LEU A 105 8.13 -14.16 -3.66
CA LEU A 105 7.05 -15.15 -3.59
C LEU A 105 6.23 -15.23 -4.88
N TRP A 106 5.90 -14.07 -5.48
CA TRP A 106 5.15 -13.99 -6.73
C TRP A 106 5.90 -14.67 -7.88
N GLU A 107 7.18 -14.35 -8.05
CA GLU A 107 8.03 -14.91 -9.12
C GLU A 107 8.20 -16.43 -8.96
N GLN A 108 8.35 -16.92 -7.73
CA GLN A 108 8.56 -18.34 -7.47
C GLN A 108 7.29 -19.18 -7.67
N LEU A 109 6.13 -18.68 -7.23
CA LEU A 109 4.93 -19.51 -7.07
C LEU A 109 3.74 -19.10 -7.94
N VAL A 110 3.71 -17.86 -8.45
CA VAL A 110 2.56 -17.33 -9.20
C VAL A 110 2.89 -17.03 -10.66
N LEU A 111 3.96 -16.27 -10.93
CA LEU A 111 4.36 -15.83 -12.28
C LEU A 111 4.63 -16.99 -13.24
N ARG A 112 5.04 -18.16 -12.73
CA ARG A 112 5.28 -19.36 -13.55
C ARG A 112 4.03 -19.85 -14.31
N GLN A 113 2.84 -19.38 -13.92
CA GLN A 113 1.56 -19.78 -14.52
C GLN A 113 0.75 -18.59 -15.08
N GLU A 114 1.12 -17.35 -14.77
CA GLU A 114 0.37 -16.15 -15.15
C GLU A 114 1.31 -15.10 -15.74
N ASP A 115 0.96 -14.58 -16.92
CA ASP A 115 1.68 -13.48 -17.58
C ASP A 115 1.19 -12.13 -17.04
N VAL A 116 1.32 -11.94 -15.71
CA VAL A 116 0.92 -10.73 -15.00
C VAL A 116 2.13 -10.15 -14.30
N ASP A 117 2.55 -8.98 -14.80
CA ASP A 117 3.67 -8.23 -14.22
C ASP A 117 3.37 -7.80 -12.77
N PHE A 118 4.37 -8.01 -11.92
CA PHE A 118 4.34 -7.59 -10.53
C PHE A 118 4.55 -6.05 -10.42
N PRO A 119 3.74 -5.33 -9.62
CA PRO A 119 3.74 -3.87 -9.56
C PRO A 119 4.86 -3.35 -8.65
N LEU A 120 6.11 -3.49 -9.11
CA LEU A 120 7.29 -2.92 -8.46
C LEU A 120 7.18 -1.40 -8.34
N ALA A 121 7.31 -0.87 -7.12
CA ALA A 121 7.26 0.56 -6.83
C ALA A 121 8.18 1.37 -7.75
N SER A 122 9.41 0.90 -7.98
CA SER A 122 10.39 1.57 -8.85
C SER A 122 10.02 1.62 -10.33
N ARG A 123 9.07 0.80 -10.79
CA ARG A 123 8.61 0.76 -12.19
C ARG A 123 7.29 1.48 -12.40
N ILE A 124 6.66 1.98 -11.33
CA ILE A 124 5.39 2.70 -11.44
C ILE A 124 5.66 4.06 -12.12
N PRO A 125 5.09 4.31 -13.30
CA PRO A 125 5.32 5.55 -14.04
C PRO A 125 4.61 6.72 -13.35
N GLY A 126 5.11 7.93 -13.58
CA GLY A 126 4.50 9.16 -13.08
C GLY A 126 4.95 9.57 -11.67
N GLN A 127 5.96 8.90 -11.10
CA GLN A 127 6.63 9.37 -9.89
C GLN A 127 7.38 10.68 -10.14
N VAL A 128 7.40 11.53 -9.13
CA VAL A 128 8.08 12.83 -9.12
C VAL A 128 9.39 12.71 -8.37
N ASP A 129 10.49 13.16 -8.96
CA ASP A 129 11.79 13.21 -8.30
C ASP A 129 11.79 14.33 -7.21
N PRO A 130 11.98 13.99 -5.92
CA PRO A 130 12.01 14.98 -4.84
C PRO A 130 13.09 16.04 -4.99
N GLU A 131 14.26 15.69 -5.54
CA GLU A 131 15.37 16.63 -5.73
C GLU A 131 15.05 17.64 -6.84
N GLN A 132 14.37 17.19 -7.90
CA GLN A 132 13.89 18.08 -8.95
C GLN A 132 12.79 19.00 -8.42
N ALA A 133 11.86 18.49 -7.61
CA ALA A 133 10.83 19.31 -6.97
C ALA A 133 11.47 20.40 -6.08
N ARG A 134 12.47 20.04 -5.27
CA ARG A 134 13.25 21.00 -4.46
C ARG A 134 13.88 22.08 -5.35
N SER A 135 14.58 21.67 -6.40
CA SER A 135 15.31 22.55 -7.30
C SER A 135 14.39 23.54 -8.03
N TYR A 136 13.20 23.09 -8.45
CA TYR A 136 12.22 23.97 -9.08
C TYR A 136 11.67 25.01 -8.11
N SER A 137 11.38 24.62 -6.86
CA SER A 137 10.98 25.57 -5.82
C SER A 137 12.09 26.54 -5.42
N ALA A 138 13.35 26.17 -5.57
CA ALA A 138 14.47 27.10 -5.42
C ALA A 138 14.47 28.15 -6.54
N ILE A 139 14.26 27.77 -7.80
CA ILE A 139 14.23 28.74 -8.90
C ILE A 139 13.02 29.68 -8.78
N LEU A 140 11.85 29.10 -8.50
CA LEU A 140 10.58 29.83 -8.41
C LEU A 140 9.77 29.29 -7.22
N PRO A 141 9.50 30.10 -6.18
CA PRO A 141 8.76 29.65 -5.02
C PRO A 141 7.44 28.97 -5.37
N GLY A 142 7.28 27.73 -4.90
CA GLY A 142 6.09 26.91 -5.12
C GLY A 142 6.06 26.10 -6.42
N ALA A 143 7.01 26.26 -7.34
CA ALA A 143 6.99 25.55 -8.63
C ALA A 143 7.12 24.02 -8.47
N GLY A 144 7.95 23.54 -7.53
CA GLY A 144 8.09 22.12 -7.24
C GLY A 144 6.81 21.46 -6.72
N LEU A 145 5.97 22.20 -6.00
CA LEU A 145 4.69 21.71 -5.47
C LEU A 145 3.68 21.42 -6.59
N LEU A 146 3.81 22.06 -7.75
CA LEU A 146 2.95 21.80 -8.91
C LEU A 146 3.16 20.39 -9.48
N LEU A 147 4.38 19.86 -9.41
CA LEU A 147 4.70 18.51 -9.88
C LEU A 147 3.90 17.46 -9.10
N SER A 148 3.72 17.70 -7.81
CA SER A 148 2.98 16.83 -6.88
C SER A 148 1.49 17.21 -6.76
N LYS A 149 0.98 18.08 -7.65
CA LYS A 149 -0.42 18.56 -7.69
C LYS A 149 -0.89 19.30 -6.44
N GLU A 150 0.04 19.87 -5.68
CA GLU A 150 -0.22 20.65 -4.46
C GLU A 150 -0.49 22.12 -4.80
N TYR A 151 -1.50 22.37 -5.64
CA TYR A 151 -1.76 23.69 -6.23
C TYR A 151 -2.00 24.78 -5.17
N GLY A 152 -2.74 24.46 -4.10
CA GLY A 152 -3.00 25.41 -3.02
C GLY A 152 -1.72 25.83 -2.30
N LYS A 153 -0.84 24.89 -1.98
CA LYS A 153 0.45 25.17 -1.34
C LYS A 153 1.38 25.92 -2.29
N ALA A 154 1.37 25.56 -3.59
CA ALA A 154 2.14 26.26 -4.62
C ALA A 154 1.75 27.74 -4.71
N SER A 155 0.45 28.05 -4.80
CA SER A 155 -0.05 29.43 -4.84
C SER A 155 0.29 30.20 -3.57
N ALA A 156 0.12 29.59 -2.40
CA ALA A 156 0.47 30.22 -1.13
C ALA A 156 1.97 30.56 -1.05
N SER A 157 2.83 29.63 -1.46
CA SER A 157 4.29 29.84 -1.50
C SER A 157 4.66 30.99 -2.44
N PHE A 158 4.14 31.00 -3.66
CA PHE A 158 4.41 32.05 -4.64
C PHE A 158 3.98 33.44 -4.15
N LEU A 159 2.75 33.55 -3.63
CA LEU A 159 2.21 34.83 -3.15
C LEU A 159 2.94 35.33 -1.90
N LEU A 160 3.23 34.44 -0.95
CA LEU A 160 3.91 34.81 0.29
C LEU A 160 5.30 35.39 0.00
N ASN A 161 6.13 34.66 -0.76
CA ASN A 161 7.47 35.13 -1.14
C ASN A 161 7.38 36.45 -1.94
N GLY A 162 6.39 36.57 -2.84
CA GLY A 162 6.13 37.82 -3.56
C GLY A 162 5.82 39.01 -2.64
N VAL A 163 4.96 38.83 -1.63
CA VAL A 163 4.64 39.88 -0.65
C VAL A 163 5.86 40.27 0.18
N PHE A 164 6.67 39.31 0.61
CA PHE A 164 7.90 39.57 1.35
C PHE A 164 8.93 40.33 0.52
N LEU A 165 9.19 39.91 -0.73
CA LEU A 165 10.09 40.62 -1.63
C LEU A 165 9.63 42.05 -1.90
N LEU A 166 8.32 42.28 -2.13
CA LEU A 166 7.75 43.62 -2.26
C LEU A 166 7.94 44.45 -0.99
N GLY A 167 7.72 43.85 0.19
CA GLY A 167 7.93 44.51 1.47
C GLY A 167 9.38 44.91 1.71
N ILE A 168 10.33 44.04 1.36
CA ILE A 168 11.77 44.32 1.43
C ILE A 168 12.13 45.48 0.51
N PHE A 169 11.71 45.42 -0.76
CA PHE A 169 11.97 46.46 -1.75
C PHE A 169 11.42 47.83 -1.29
N GLN A 170 10.17 47.87 -0.83
CA GLN A 170 9.54 49.08 -0.31
C GLN A 170 10.27 49.62 0.93
N SER A 171 10.69 48.74 1.84
CA SER A 171 11.41 49.14 3.06
C SER A 171 12.78 49.74 2.74
N LEU A 172 13.49 49.18 1.76
CA LEU A 172 14.77 49.71 1.28
C LEU A 172 14.60 51.09 0.62
N GLN A 173 13.59 51.28 -0.23
CA GLN A 173 13.31 52.58 -0.85
C GLN A 173 13.01 53.67 0.20
N ASN A 174 12.33 53.31 1.29
CA ASN A 174 12.01 54.24 2.39
C ASN A 174 13.11 54.36 3.45
N LYS A 175 14.31 53.81 3.20
CA LYS A 175 15.46 53.82 4.14
C LYS A 175 15.17 53.15 5.50
N GLN A 176 14.20 52.25 5.56
CA GLN A 176 13.81 51.50 6.76
C GLN A 176 14.61 50.19 6.86
N LEU A 177 15.93 50.30 7.10
CA LEU A 177 16.85 49.15 7.06
C LEU A 177 16.51 48.06 8.09
N GLY A 178 16.03 48.44 9.28
CA GLY A 178 15.62 47.47 10.31
C GLY A 178 14.45 46.59 9.85
N LEU A 179 13.43 47.20 9.23
CA LEU A 179 12.28 46.45 8.69
C LEU A 179 12.69 45.58 7.49
N ALA A 180 13.53 46.12 6.59
CA ALA A 180 14.05 45.36 5.46
C ALA A 180 14.83 44.12 5.92
N GLY A 181 15.69 44.27 6.94
CA GLY A 181 16.45 43.15 7.52
C GLY A 181 15.56 42.12 8.19
N LEU A 182 14.53 42.55 8.92
CA LEU A 182 13.55 41.65 9.54
C LEU A 182 12.78 40.85 8.49
N LEU A 183 12.27 41.52 7.45
CA LEU A 183 11.55 40.86 6.35
C LEU A 183 12.46 39.90 5.58
N PHE A 184 13.72 40.28 5.34
CA PHE A 184 14.69 39.40 4.68
C PHE A 184 15.03 38.15 5.50
N PHE A 185 15.31 38.32 6.81
CA PHE A 185 15.55 37.20 7.72
C PHE A 185 14.42 36.19 7.65
N PHE A 186 13.21 36.73 7.64
CA PHE A 186 12.01 35.96 7.54
C PHE A 186 11.91 35.26 6.17
N GLU A 187 11.91 36.00 5.07
CA GLU A 187 11.85 35.47 3.70
C GLU A 187 12.83 34.33 3.47
N TRP A 188 14.08 34.47 3.93
CA TRP A 188 15.09 33.42 3.85
C TRP A 188 14.62 32.09 4.48
N GLY A 189 13.98 32.17 5.65
CA GLY A 189 13.43 31.03 6.37
C GLY A 189 12.29 30.34 5.62
N TRP A 190 11.25 31.08 5.19
CA TRP A 190 10.14 30.49 4.43
C TRP A 190 10.58 29.97 3.07
N TYR A 191 11.47 30.69 2.39
CA TYR A 191 11.99 30.28 1.09
C TYR A 191 12.73 28.95 1.19
N SER A 192 13.61 28.79 2.19
CA SER A 192 14.31 27.52 2.44
C SER A 192 13.32 26.40 2.82
N GLY A 193 12.34 26.70 3.68
CA GLY A 193 11.30 25.74 4.06
C GLY A 193 10.41 25.30 2.89
N GLY A 194 10.14 26.21 1.94
CA GLY A 194 9.34 25.91 0.75
C GLY A 194 9.99 24.89 -0.19
N GLN A 195 11.33 24.84 -0.22
CA GLN A 195 12.09 23.86 -0.99
C GLN A 195 11.93 22.45 -0.39
N GLU A 196 12.11 22.31 0.93
CA GLU A 196 11.90 21.03 1.62
C GLU A 196 10.45 20.56 1.55
N ALA A 197 9.48 21.48 1.68
CA ALA A 197 8.07 21.16 1.53
C ALA A 197 7.73 20.60 0.13
N ALA A 198 8.44 21.04 -0.92
CA ALA A 198 8.26 20.51 -2.27
C ALA A 198 8.81 19.08 -2.42
N ALA A 199 9.98 18.80 -1.85
CA ALA A 199 10.56 17.45 -1.82
C ALA A 199 9.66 16.48 -1.02
N GLU A 200 9.16 16.92 0.13
CA GLU A 200 8.23 16.13 0.95
C GLU A 200 6.91 15.86 0.21
N ALA A 201 6.34 16.87 -0.45
CA ALA A 201 5.15 16.70 -1.27
C ALA A 201 5.35 15.67 -2.39
N ALA A 202 6.52 15.65 -3.04
CA ALA A 202 6.88 14.63 -4.04
C ALA A 202 6.96 13.22 -3.44
N ASN A 203 7.59 13.06 -2.28
CA ASN A 203 7.64 11.78 -1.57
C ASN A 203 6.23 11.27 -1.23
N ASN A 204 5.38 12.12 -0.66
CA ASN A 204 4.02 11.78 -0.28
C ASN A 204 3.16 11.42 -1.51
N TYR A 205 3.31 12.18 -2.60
CA TYR A 205 2.64 11.90 -3.86
C TYR A 205 3.06 10.53 -4.43
N ASN A 206 4.35 10.21 -4.43
CA ASN A 206 4.87 8.93 -4.91
C ASN A 206 4.36 7.77 -4.07
N GLN A 207 4.37 7.89 -2.74
CA GLN A 207 3.84 6.86 -1.84
C GLN A 207 2.36 6.58 -2.14
N GLN A 208 1.53 7.63 -2.25
CA GLN A 208 0.10 7.47 -2.58
C GLN A 208 -0.11 6.84 -3.96
N LEU A 209 0.71 7.22 -4.95
CA LEU A 209 0.67 6.65 -6.29
C LEU A 209 1.01 5.15 -6.28
N ILE A 210 2.06 4.76 -5.54
CA ILE A 210 2.48 3.36 -5.37
C ILE A 210 1.37 2.56 -4.69
N GLU A 211 0.89 3.02 -3.53
CA GLU A 211 -0.15 2.35 -2.76
C GLU A 211 -1.43 2.15 -3.57
N THR A 212 -1.87 3.20 -4.28
CA THR A 212 -3.08 3.14 -5.10
C THR A 212 -2.89 2.14 -6.26
N THR A 213 -1.75 2.19 -6.94
CA THR A 213 -1.46 1.30 -8.07
C THR A 213 -1.38 -0.17 -7.62
N GLN A 214 -0.66 -0.44 -6.54
CA GLN A 214 -0.56 -1.79 -5.97
C GLN A 214 -1.91 -2.28 -5.49
N LYS A 215 -2.71 -1.44 -4.82
CA LYS A 215 -4.07 -1.79 -4.40
C LYS A 215 -4.95 -2.14 -5.60
N GLN A 216 -4.97 -1.34 -6.65
CA GLN A 216 -5.73 -1.63 -7.87
C GLN A 216 -5.27 -2.93 -8.54
N TRP A 217 -3.95 -3.16 -8.58
CA TRP A 217 -3.39 -4.41 -9.09
C TRP A 217 -3.83 -5.63 -8.26
N THR A 218 -3.81 -5.54 -6.92
CA THR A 218 -4.29 -6.63 -6.05
C THR A 218 -5.79 -6.90 -6.27
N LEU A 219 -6.63 -5.86 -6.38
CA LEU A 219 -8.06 -6.01 -6.61
C LEU A 219 -8.35 -6.69 -7.95
N THR A 220 -7.62 -6.32 -8.99
CA THR A 220 -7.76 -6.90 -10.35
C THR A 220 -7.35 -8.38 -10.38
N ASN A 221 -6.31 -8.75 -9.62
CA ASN A 221 -5.74 -10.10 -9.65
C ASN A 221 -6.23 -11.03 -8.51
N ARG A 222 -7.05 -10.53 -7.58
CA ARG A 222 -7.64 -11.33 -6.50
C ARG A 222 -8.77 -12.26 -6.98
N GLY A 223 -9.44 -11.90 -8.08
CA GLY A 223 -10.55 -12.67 -8.67
C GLY A 223 -10.19 -13.53 -9.88
N ARG A 224 -8.92 -13.52 -10.31
CA ARG A 224 -8.37 -14.35 -11.40
C ARG A 224 -7.71 -15.60 -10.83
#